data_AF-A0A0A2C0K1-F1
#
_entry.id   AF-A0A0A2C0K1-F1
#
_cell.length_a   1.000
_cell.length_b   1.000
_cell.length_c   1.000
_cell.angle_alpha   90.00
_cell.angle_beta   90.00
_cell.angle_gamma   90.00
#
_symmetry.space_group_name_H-M   'P 1'
#
loop_
_entity.id
_entity.type
_entity.pdbx_description
1 polymer ?
#
loop_
_entity_poly.entity_id
_entity_poly.type
_entity_poly.pdbx_seq_one_letter_code
_entity_poly.pdbx_strand_id
1 'polypeptide(L)'
;MEELTYKDLSNNELDILKDMYISSRVNSMTENELRKFVKEIIIDQIKGTVGNAEEKEAWEEIKDHFSEDLSKKILEVKEKCNKNPKVEQKSQEEIEFDRRLGLLKQQQEEESSKDMW
;
A
#
# COMPACT_ATOMS: atom_id res chain seq x y z
N MET A 1 -33.78 -24.29 -29.27
CA MET A 1 -33.30 -22.93 -29.57
C MET A 1 -31.79 -23.01 -29.57
N GLU A 2 -31.14 -22.62 -30.65
CA GLU A 2 -29.67 -22.54 -30.68
C GLU A 2 -29.24 -21.36 -29.81
N GLU A 3 -28.28 -21.60 -28.92
CA GLU A 3 -27.68 -20.56 -28.10
C GLU A 3 -26.55 -19.91 -28.90
N LEU A 4 -26.51 -18.57 -28.90
CA LEU A 4 -25.39 -17.83 -29.44
C LEU A 4 -24.15 -18.09 -28.56
N THR A 5 -23.03 -18.36 -29.21
CA THR A 5 -21.75 -18.68 -28.57
C THR A 5 -20.69 -17.66 -28.95
N TYR A 6 -19.54 -17.72 -28.28
CA TYR A 6 -18.39 -16.86 -28.60
C TYR A 6 -17.87 -17.04 -30.04
N LYS A 7 -18.18 -18.16 -30.70
CA LYS A 7 -17.76 -18.44 -32.09
C LYS A 7 -18.57 -17.66 -33.12
N ASP A 8 -19.71 -17.13 -32.72
CA ASP A 8 -20.62 -16.34 -33.57
C ASP A 8 -20.20 -14.87 -33.66
N LEU A 9 -19.15 -14.49 -32.95
CA LEU A 9 -18.62 -13.13 -32.88
C LEU A 9 -17.20 -13.10 -33.45
N SER A 10 -16.89 -12.06 -34.22
CA SER A 10 -15.51 -11.74 -34.59
C SER A 10 -14.71 -11.28 -33.37
N ASN A 11 -13.38 -11.27 -33.46
CA ASN A 11 -12.52 -10.81 -32.37
C ASN A 11 -12.86 -9.39 -31.90
N ASN A 12 -13.16 -8.49 -32.83
CA ASN A 12 -13.53 -7.10 -32.49
C ASN A 12 -14.89 -7.04 -31.77
N GLU A 13 -15.87 -7.84 -32.21
CA GLU A 13 -17.18 -7.92 -31.55
C GLU A 13 -17.08 -8.57 -30.16
N LEU A 14 -16.19 -9.56 -29.99
CA LEU A 14 -15.88 -10.14 -28.68
C LEU A 14 -15.26 -9.13 -27.73
N ASP A 15 -14.36 -8.27 -28.21
CA ASP A 15 -13.76 -7.23 -27.37
C ASP A 15 -14.78 -6.17 -26.97
N ILE A 16 -15.66 -5.74 -27.90
CA ILE A 16 -16.79 -4.86 -27.58
C ILE A 16 -17.71 -5.53 -26.53
N LEU A 17 -17.99 -6.82 -26.66
CA LEU A 17 -18.81 -7.55 -25.67
C LEU A 17 -18.15 -7.57 -24.29
N LYS A 18 -16.82 -7.74 -24.23
CA LYS A 18 -16.07 -7.67 -22.96
C LYS A 18 -16.14 -6.28 -22.35
N ASP A 19 -16.00 -5.22 -23.15
CA ASP A 19 -16.09 -3.83 -22.68
C ASP A 19 -17.50 -3.52 -22.11
N MET A 20 -18.54 -4.01 -22.79
CA MET A 20 -19.91 -3.93 -22.31
C MET A 20 -20.10 -4.67 -20.98
N TYR A 21 -19.54 -5.88 -20.87
CA TYR A 21 -19.59 -6.67 -19.63
C TYR A 21 -18.86 -5.96 -18.49
N ILE A 22 -17.64 -5.48 -18.70
CA ILE A 22 -16.85 -4.76 -17.68
C ILE A 22 -17.62 -3.56 -17.18
N SER A 23 -18.13 -2.73 -18.09
CA SER A 23 -18.91 -1.53 -17.76
C SER A 23 -20.16 -1.88 -16.96
N SER A 24 -20.93 -2.87 -17.41
CA SER A 24 -22.13 -3.33 -16.71
C SER A 24 -21.81 -3.91 -15.33
N ARG A 25 -20.69 -4.63 -15.21
CA ARG A 25 -20.29 -5.28 -13.96
C ARG A 25 -19.89 -4.25 -12.92
N VAL A 26 -19.11 -3.24 -13.28
CA VAL A 26 -18.72 -2.15 -12.38
C VAL A 26 -19.93 -1.31 -11.98
N ASN A 27 -20.80 -0.95 -12.93
CA ASN A 27 -21.97 -0.11 -12.66
C ASN A 27 -23.04 -0.79 -11.79
N SER A 28 -23.09 -2.12 -11.80
CA SER A 28 -24.01 -2.89 -10.95
C SER A 28 -23.49 -3.13 -9.54
N MET A 29 -22.21 -2.87 -9.28
CA MET A 29 -21.63 -3.02 -7.95
C MET A 29 -21.94 -1.80 -7.08
N THR A 30 -22.21 -2.06 -5.81
CA THR A 30 -22.25 -1.01 -4.80
C THR A 30 -20.85 -0.50 -4.50
N GLU A 31 -20.78 0.72 -3.97
CA GLU A 31 -19.50 1.31 -3.57
C GLU A 31 -18.74 0.45 -2.55
N ASN A 32 -19.46 -0.23 -1.65
CA ASN A 32 -18.88 -1.16 -0.68
C ASN A 32 -18.25 -2.40 -1.36
N GLU A 33 -18.91 -2.95 -2.38
CA GLU A 33 -18.37 -4.08 -3.15
C GLU A 33 -17.15 -3.67 -3.95
N LEU A 34 -17.18 -2.49 -4.58
CA LEU A 34 -16.02 -1.92 -5.29
C LEU A 34 -14.85 -1.70 -4.34
N ARG A 35 -15.09 -1.10 -3.16
CA ARG A 35 -14.05 -0.92 -2.13
C ARG A 35 -13.46 -2.25 -1.66
N LYS A 36 -14.28 -3.27 -1.45
CA LYS A 36 -13.81 -4.62 -1.09
C LYS A 36 -12.96 -5.22 -2.20
N PHE A 37 -13.44 -5.17 -3.43
CA PHE A 37 -12.73 -5.72 -4.58
C PHE A 37 -11.35 -5.06 -4.76
N VAL A 38 -11.30 -3.73 -4.74
CA VAL A 38 -10.04 -2.98 -4.82
C VAL A 38 -9.14 -3.26 -3.63
N LYS A 39 -9.69 -3.40 -2.42
CA LYS A 39 -8.91 -3.73 -1.24
C LYS A 39 -8.21 -5.09 -1.36
N GLU A 40 -8.87 -6.11 -1.90
CA GLU A 40 -8.23 -7.41 -2.11
C GLU A 40 -7.08 -7.32 -3.12
N ILE A 41 -7.26 -6.55 -4.20
CA ILE A 41 -6.18 -6.30 -5.18
C ILE A 41 -4.98 -5.64 -4.51
N ILE A 42 -5.20 -4.58 -3.72
CA ILE A 42 -4.12 -3.89 -3.01
C ILE A 42 -3.46 -4.82 -1.98
N ILE A 43 -4.22 -5.70 -1.33
CA ILE A 43 -3.67 -6.70 -0.42
C ILE A 43 -2.72 -7.63 -1.17
N ASP A 44 -3.11 -8.13 -2.33
CA ASP A 44 -2.28 -9.05 -3.11
C ASP A 44 -1.00 -8.38 -3.64
N GLN A 45 -1.05 -7.07 -3.93
CA GLN A 45 0.11 -6.28 -4.37
C GLN A 45 1.08 -5.96 -3.22
N ILE A 46 0.56 -5.69 -2.02
CA ILE A 46 1.37 -5.16 -0.92
C ILE A 46 1.77 -6.23 0.09
N LYS A 47 0.88 -7.19 0.41
CA LYS A 47 1.17 -8.19 1.45
C LYS A 47 1.99 -9.34 0.92
N GLY A 48 2.86 -9.88 1.78
CA GLY A 48 3.71 -11.02 1.43
C GLY A 48 4.90 -10.65 0.54
N THR A 49 5.11 -9.37 0.27
CA THR A 49 6.26 -8.85 -0.48
C THR A 49 7.53 -8.77 0.36
N VAL A 50 7.43 -8.76 1.70
CA VAL A 50 8.58 -8.66 2.62
C VAL A 50 9.62 -9.75 2.33
N GLY A 51 10.86 -9.32 2.05
CA GLY A 51 11.98 -10.18 1.68
C GLY A 51 12.02 -10.63 0.22
N ASN A 52 11.05 -10.22 -0.60
CA ASN A 52 10.97 -10.53 -2.03
C ASN A 52 11.33 -9.31 -2.89
N ALA A 53 11.49 -9.52 -4.20
CA ALA A 53 11.89 -8.46 -5.14
C ALA A 53 10.85 -7.32 -5.23
N GLU A 54 9.58 -7.66 -5.01
CA GLU A 54 8.44 -6.75 -5.05
C GLU A 54 8.36 -5.83 -3.84
N GLU A 55 9.13 -6.08 -2.76
CA GLU A 55 9.13 -5.24 -1.55
C GLU A 55 9.48 -3.78 -1.86
N LYS A 56 10.45 -3.58 -2.75
CA LYS A 56 10.89 -2.24 -3.14
C LYS A 56 9.78 -1.47 -3.86
N GLU A 57 9.02 -2.15 -4.72
CA GLU A 57 7.91 -1.54 -5.46
C GLU A 57 6.75 -1.22 -4.51
N ALA A 58 6.39 -2.16 -3.64
CA ALA A 58 5.39 -1.95 -2.59
C ALA A 58 5.77 -0.79 -1.66
N TRP A 59 7.06 -0.67 -1.31
CA TRP A 59 7.56 0.41 -0.47
C TRP A 59 7.44 1.78 -1.14
N GLU A 60 7.82 1.91 -2.42
CA GLU A 60 7.68 3.18 -3.13
C GLU A 60 6.21 3.58 -3.29
N GLU A 61 5.29 2.63 -3.52
CA GLU A 61 3.85 2.91 -3.58
C GLU A 61 3.32 3.42 -2.22
N ILE A 62 3.70 2.78 -1.11
CA ILE A 62 3.35 3.22 0.25
C ILE A 62 3.91 4.61 0.52
N LYS A 63 5.16 4.86 0.13
CA LYS A 63 5.85 6.13 0.34
C LYS A 63 5.20 7.26 -0.46
N ASP A 64 4.83 7.02 -1.72
CA ASP A 64 4.13 7.99 -2.55
C ASP A 64 2.72 8.28 -2.00
N HIS A 65 2.00 7.24 -1.58
CA HIS A 65 0.64 7.38 -1.03
C HIS A 65 0.60 8.19 0.27
N PHE A 66 1.49 7.90 1.22
CA PHE A 66 1.54 8.62 2.49
C PHE A 66 2.34 9.91 2.44
N SER A 67 3.27 10.04 1.48
CA SER A 67 4.08 11.23 1.21
C SER A 67 4.53 11.94 2.50
N GLU A 68 3.98 13.13 2.80
CA GLU A 68 4.29 13.96 3.96
C GLU A 68 3.98 13.27 5.31
N ASP A 69 2.97 12.40 5.36
CA ASP A 69 2.55 11.68 6.56
C ASP A 69 3.35 10.38 6.80
N LEU A 70 4.21 9.96 5.86
CA LEU A 70 4.91 8.67 5.95
C LEU A 70 5.72 8.55 7.26
N SER A 71 6.46 9.60 7.63
CA SER A 71 7.27 9.63 8.85
C SER A 71 6.42 9.38 10.10
N LYS A 72 5.24 10.00 10.17
CA LYS A 72 4.29 9.80 11.27
C LYS A 72 3.74 8.37 11.28
N LYS A 73 3.42 7.81 10.12
CA LYS A 73 2.93 6.43 10.00
C LYS A 73 3.97 5.40 10.41
N ILE A 74 5.23 5.59 10.05
CA ILE A 74 6.33 4.72 10.50
C ILE A 74 6.46 4.77 12.03
N LEU A 75 6.38 5.96 12.64
CA LEU A 75 6.41 6.10 14.10
C LEU A 75 5.22 5.41 14.78
N GLU A 76 4.01 5.58 14.27
CA GLU A 76 2.81 4.90 14.76
C GLU A 76 2.96 3.37 14.72
N VAL A 77 3.56 2.82 13.65
CA VAL A 77 3.83 1.38 13.52
C VAL A 77 4.84 0.93 14.58
N LYS A 78 5.96 1.65 14.74
CA LYS A 78 6.97 1.33 15.77
C LYS A 78 6.39 1.36 17.18
N GLU A 79 5.58 2.36 17.52
CA GLU A 79 4.93 2.42 18.83
C GLU A 79 3.99 1.24 19.07
N LYS A 80 3.25 0.81 18.04
CA LYS A 80 2.34 -0.36 18.14
C LYS A 80 3.12 -1.66 18.31
N CYS A 81 4.25 -1.83 17.64
CA CYS A 81 5.10 -3.01 17.77
C CYS A 81 5.84 -3.04 19.12
N ASN A 82 6.37 -1.91 19.59
CA ASN A 82 7.06 -1.81 20.88
C ASN A 82 6.15 -2.07 22.09
N LYS A 83 4.84 -1.80 21.97
CA LYS A 83 3.83 -2.10 23.02
C LYS A 83 3.56 -3.61 23.17
N ASN A 84 4.00 -4.44 22.22
CA ASN A 84 3.95 -5.91 22.29
C ASN A 84 5.38 -6.46 22.19
N PRO A 85 6.12 -6.58 23.31
CA PRO A 85 7.49 -7.07 23.28
C PRO A 85 7.49 -8.58 23.03
N LYS A 86 7.42 -8.99 21.77
CA LYS A 86 8.09 -10.23 21.36
C LYS A 86 9.55 -9.86 21.20
N VAL A 87 10.38 -10.46 22.04
CA VAL A 87 11.83 -10.24 22.09
C VAL A 87 12.44 -10.80 20.82
N GLU A 88 12.44 -10.01 19.75
CA GLU A 88 13.22 -10.28 18.55
C GLU A 88 14.48 -9.40 18.60
N GLN A 89 15.63 -10.00 18.32
CA GLN A 89 16.90 -9.29 18.26
C GLN A 89 16.82 -8.23 17.17
N LYS A 90 17.13 -6.99 17.51
CA LYS A 90 17.06 -5.88 16.56
C LYS A 90 17.95 -6.15 15.36
N SER A 91 17.40 -6.02 14.16
CA SER A 91 18.19 -6.13 12.93
C SER A 91 19.14 -4.93 12.78
N GLN A 92 20.19 -5.05 11.96
CA GLN A 92 21.10 -3.94 11.68
C GLN A 92 20.36 -2.70 11.11
N GLU A 93 19.31 -2.92 10.33
CA GLU A 93 18.47 -1.87 9.75
C GLU A 93 17.65 -1.15 10.82
N GLU A 94 17.17 -1.87 11.84
CA GLU A 94 16.47 -1.25 12.98
C GLU A 94 17.42 -0.40 13.83
N ILE A 95 18.67 -0.84 14.01
CA ILE A 95 19.71 -0.07 14.72
C ILE A 95 20.06 1.20 13.94
N GLU A 96 20.23 1.10 12.62
CA GLU A 96 20.51 2.25 11.77
C GLU A 96 19.34 3.23 11.75
N PHE A 97 18.10 2.73 11.69
CA PHE A 97 16.91 3.55 11.82
C PHE A 97 16.85 4.28 13.17
N ASP A 98 17.09 3.58 14.28
CA ASP A 98 17.04 4.20 15.61
C ASP A 98 18.10 5.31 15.74
N ARG A 99 19.26 5.14 15.11
CA ARG A 99 20.28 6.18 15.00
C ARG A 99 19.80 7.38 14.18
N ARG A 100 19.17 7.15 13.01
CA ARG A 100 18.60 8.22 12.18
C ARG A 100 17.48 8.97 12.92
N LEU A 101 16.63 8.25 13.67
CA LEU A 101 15.57 8.84 14.48
C LEU A 101 16.12 9.73 15.61
N GLY A 102 17.20 9.29 16.27
CA GLY A 102 17.88 10.10 17.29
C GLY A 102 18.39 11.43 16.74
N LEU A 103 18.98 11.41 15.54
CA LEU A 103 19.47 12.63 14.87
C LEU A 103 18.33 13.59 14.50
N LEU A 104 17.20 13.07 14.03
CA LEU A 104 16.00 13.87 13.74
C LEU A 104 15.42 14.56 14.98
N LYS A 105 15.36 13.86 16.11
CA LYS A 105 14.90 14.45 17.38
C LYS A 105 15.84 15.53 17.88
N GLN A 106 17.15 15.29 17.78
CA GLN A 106 18.16 16.27 18.16
C GLN A 106 18.08 17.54 17.30
N GLN A 107 17.84 17.40 15.99
CA GLN A 107 17.62 18.54 15.09
C GLN A 107 16.37 19.34 15.46
N GLN A 108 15.25 18.68 15.79
CA GLN A 108 14.04 19.36 16.26
C GLN A 108 14.27 20.11 17.58
N GLU A 109 15.00 19.53 18.53
CA GLU A 109 15.34 20.18 19.80
C GLU A 109 16.26 21.38 19.59
N GLU A 110 17.26 21.26 18.71
CA GLU A 110 18.18 22.36 18.37
C GLU A 110 17.46 23.51 17.65
N GLU A 111 16.54 23.22 16.72
CA GLU A 111 15.68 24.23 16.07
C GLU A 111 14.75 24.92 17.07
N SER A 112 14.15 24.16 18.00
CA SER A 112 13.31 24.74 19.06
C SER A 112 14.09 25.62 20.04
N SER A 113 15.39 25.36 20.25
CA SER A 113 16.25 26.18 21.11
C SER A 113 16.72 27.48 20.45
N LYS A 114 16.82 27.50 19.12
CA LYS A 114 17.21 28.70 18.35
C LYS A 114 16.09 29.74 18.26
N ASP A 115 14.84 29.34 18.40
CA ASP A 115 13.67 30.23 18.36
C ASP A 115 13.36 30.90 19.72
N MET A 116 14.25 30.72 20.72
CA MET A 116 14.13 31.30 22.06
C MET A 116 15.16 32.41 22.37
N TRP A 117 15.87 32.93 21.36
CA TRP A 117 16.81 34.05 21.48
C TRP A 117 16.40 35.24 20.61
#